data_AF-A0A524MRI0-F1
#
_entry.id   AF-A0A524MRI0-F1
#
_cell.length_a   1.000
_cell.length_b   1.000
_cell.length_c   1.000
_cell.angle_alpha   90.00
_cell.angle_beta   90.00
_cell.angle_gamma   90.00
#
_symmetry.space_group_name_H-M   'P 1'
#
loop_
_entity.id
_entity.type
_entity.pdbx_description
1 polymer ?
#
loop_
_entity_poly.entity_id
_entity_poly.type
_entity_poly.pdbx_seq_one_letter_code
_entity_poly.pdbx_strand_id
1 'polypeptide(L)'
;MEPFTAVYANREVIVPTQSEADSLYQDGYGYRRNKLHYLRGVETLYNVERRKLAVVDEETNNTLSFQELLHRLSQDEPGLWTSFIVYKDLRTRGFIIEIFHQNSGSMSEETMGKNQHHTSSR
;
A
#
# COMPACT_ATOMS: atom_id res chain seq x y z
N MET A 1 3.99 7.13 -23.32
CA MET A 1 4.88 6.91 -22.16
C MET A 1 4.65 5.48 -21.74
N GLU A 2 5.72 4.69 -21.62
CA GLU A 2 5.60 3.31 -21.11
C GLU A 2 5.09 3.34 -19.67
N PRO A 3 4.23 2.39 -19.26
CA PRO A 3 3.79 2.28 -17.88
C PRO A 3 4.95 1.85 -16.99
N PHE A 4 4.94 2.30 -15.73
CA PHE A 4 5.82 1.75 -14.70
C PHE A 4 5.50 0.28 -14.46
N THR A 5 6.49 -0.49 -14.03
CA THR A 5 6.31 -1.93 -13.74
C THR A 5 6.32 -2.17 -12.25
N ALA A 6 5.31 -2.89 -11.76
CA ALA A 6 5.28 -3.44 -10.41
C ALA A 6 5.09 -4.95 -10.45
N VAL A 7 5.43 -5.60 -9.34
CA VAL A 7 5.28 -7.03 -9.12
C VAL A 7 4.27 -7.25 -8.01
N TYR A 8 3.29 -8.12 -8.25
CA TYR A 8 2.42 -8.65 -7.21
C TYR A 8 3.07 -9.91 -6.63
N ALA A 9 3.49 -9.85 -5.37
CA ALA A 9 4.15 -10.93 -4.66
C ALA A 9 3.77 -10.87 -3.17
N ASN A 10 3.55 -12.03 -2.54
CA ASN A 10 3.18 -12.12 -1.12
C ASN A 10 2.01 -11.21 -0.72
N ARG A 11 0.99 -11.13 -1.58
CA ARG A 11 -0.20 -10.25 -1.41
C ARG A 11 0.09 -8.74 -1.42
N GLU A 12 1.30 -8.34 -1.79
CA GLU A 12 1.73 -6.96 -1.85
C GLU A 12 2.12 -6.56 -3.26
N VAL A 13 2.16 -5.25 -3.53
CA VAL A 13 2.55 -4.70 -4.83
C VAL A 13 3.84 -3.91 -4.64
N ILE A 14 4.91 -4.35 -5.30
CA ILE A 14 6.27 -3.86 -5.12
C ILE A 14 6.76 -3.26 -6.44
N VAL A 15 7.40 -2.09 -6.37
CA VAL A 15 8.07 -1.48 -7.53
C VAL A 15 9.56 -1.79 -7.43
N PRO A 16 10.09 -2.74 -8.23
CA PRO A 16 11.47 -3.20 -8.08
C PRO A 16 12.48 -2.17 -8.64
N THR A 17 12.08 -1.39 -9.64
CA THR A 17 12.95 -0.42 -10.30
C THR A 17 13.01 0.87 -9.49
N GLN A 18 14.21 1.21 -8.98
CA GLN A 18 14.38 2.38 -8.11
C GLN A 18 13.96 3.71 -8.77
N SER A 19 14.24 3.92 -10.05
CA SER A 19 13.86 5.15 -10.75
C SER A 19 12.34 5.31 -10.90
N GLU A 20 11.63 4.21 -11.13
CA GLU A 20 10.16 4.21 -11.19
C GLU A 20 9.55 4.41 -9.81
N ALA A 21 10.11 3.75 -8.79
CA ALA A 21 9.73 3.91 -7.40
C ALA A 21 9.91 5.37 -6.92
N ASP A 22 11.02 6.01 -7.28
CA ASP A 22 11.27 7.41 -6.94
C ASP A 22 10.30 8.35 -7.65
N SER A 23 10.00 8.08 -8.93
CA SER A 23 9.01 8.86 -9.68
C SER A 23 7.61 8.75 -9.08
N LEU A 24 7.18 7.52 -8.74
CA LEU A 24 5.90 7.28 -8.07
C LEU A 24 5.84 7.94 -6.69
N TYR A 25 6.92 7.86 -5.92
CA TYR A 25 7.01 8.47 -4.60
C TYR A 25 6.93 10.00 -4.67
N GLN A 26 7.58 10.63 -5.66
CA GLN A 26 7.49 12.07 -5.89
C GLN A 26 6.07 12.51 -6.28
N ASP A 27 5.34 11.69 -7.01
CA ASP A 27 3.92 11.89 -7.33
C ASP A 27 2.98 11.57 -6.13
N GLY A 28 3.57 11.25 -4.97
CA GLY A 28 2.87 10.97 -3.72
C GLY A 28 2.24 9.58 -3.67
N TYR A 29 2.71 8.62 -4.45
CA TYR A 29 2.25 7.23 -4.38
C TYR A 29 3.22 6.35 -3.59
N GLY A 30 2.66 5.39 -2.85
CA GLY A 30 3.40 4.32 -2.23
C GLY A 30 4.05 4.69 -0.90
N TYR A 31 4.91 3.79 -0.43
CA TYR A 31 5.68 3.95 0.80
C TYR A 31 6.91 3.05 0.76
N ARG A 32 7.92 3.37 1.59
CA ARG A 32 9.15 2.59 1.69
C ARG A 32 9.12 1.69 2.93
N ARG A 33 9.42 0.41 2.74
CA ARG A 33 9.60 -0.57 3.82
C ARG A 33 10.76 -1.49 3.48
N ASN A 34 11.72 -1.67 4.40
CA ASN A 34 12.88 -2.56 4.20
C ASN A 34 13.62 -2.35 2.86
N LYS A 35 13.85 -1.09 2.46
CA LYS A 35 14.48 -0.67 1.19
C LYS A 35 13.68 -0.95 -0.09
N LEU A 36 12.49 -1.53 0.01
CA LEU A 36 11.59 -1.74 -1.12
C LEU A 36 10.50 -0.66 -1.13
N HIS A 37 9.97 -0.37 -2.32
CA HIS A 37 8.87 0.55 -2.52
C HIS A 37 7.59 -0.23 -2.78
N TYR A 38 6.57 0.04 -1.97
CA TYR A 38 5.29 -0.64 -2.00
C TYR A 38 4.19 0.32 -2.42
N LEU A 39 3.19 -0.20 -3.13
CA LEU A 39 1.96 0.51 -3.43
C LEU A 39 0.81 -0.10 -2.62
N ARG A 40 -0.03 0.75 -2.05
CA ARG A 40 -1.27 0.30 -1.40
C ARG A 40 -2.30 -0.10 -2.45
N GLY A 41 -3.31 -0.89 -2.06
CA GLY A 41 -4.33 -1.37 -2.99
C GLY A 41 -4.99 -0.25 -3.80
N VAL A 42 -5.43 0.83 -3.13
CA VAL A 42 -6.06 1.98 -3.81
C VAL A 42 -5.12 2.71 -4.78
N GLU A 43 -3.83 2.79 -4.46
CA GLU A 43 -2.81 3.45 -5.29
C GLU A 43 -2.50 2.62 -6.53
N THR A 44 -2.39 1.31 -6.35
CA THR A 44 -2.21 0.34 -7.43
C THR A 44 -3.37 0.41 -8.41
N LEU A 45 -4.61 0.26 -7.91
CA LEU A 45 -5.81 0.27 -8.74
C LEU A 45 -5.95 1.57 -9.52
N TYR A 46 -5.68 2.71 -8.88
CA TYR A 46 -5.75 4.02 -9.53
C TYR A 46 -4.73 4.18 -10.66
N ASN A 47 -3.48 3.75 -10.45
CA ASN A 47 -2.45 3.87 -11.48
C ASN A 47 -2.63 2.86 -12.63
N VAL A 48 -3.16 1.66 -12.34
CA VAL A 48 -3.53 0.67 -13.36
C VAL A 48 -4.70 1.15 -14.22
N GLU A 49 -5.76 1.68 -13.61
CA GLU A 49 -6.92 2.22 -14.35
C GLU A 49 -6.49 3.32 -15.34
N ARG A 50 -5.52 4.14 -14.93
CA ARG A 50 -4.95 5.21 -15.75
C ARG A 50 -3.88 4.75 -16.74
N ARG A 51 -3.61 3.43 -16.82
CA ARG A 51 -2.55 2.82 -17.64
C ARG A 51 -1.15 3.39 -17.38
N LYS A 52 -0.91 3.86 -16.15
CA LYS A 52 0.40 4.35 -15.68
C LYS A 52 1.24 3.27 -15.02
N LEU A 53 0.62 2.16 -14.63
CA LEU A 53 1.25 1.04 -13.94
C LEU A 53 0.78 -0.26 -14.57
N ALA A 54 1.72 -1.15 -14.87
CA ALA A 54 1.48 -2.56 -15.18
C ALA A 54 1.95 -3.40 -13.99
N VAL A 55 1.10 -4.33 -13.53
CA VAL A 55 1.44 -5.21 -12.41
C VAL A 55 1.59 -6.63 -12.93
N VAL A 56 2.76 -7.22 -12.76
CA VAL A 56 3.08 -8.60 -13.14
C VAL A 56 2.96 -9.49 -11.92
N ASP A 57 2.27 -10.61 -12.07
CA ASP A 57 2.22 -11.67 -11.06
C ASP A 57 3.54 -12.43 -11.03
N GLU A 58 4.20 -12.47 -9.86
CA GLU A 58 5.49 -13.17 -9.70
C GLU A 58 5.37 -14.68 -9.98
N GLU A 59 4.24 -15.30 -9.64
CA GLU A 59 4.06 -16.75 -9.78
C GLU A 59 3.79 -17.15 -11.23
N THR A 60 2.99 -16.35 -11.94
CA THR A 60 2.51 -16.69 -13.29
C THR A 60 3.23 -15.95 -14.42
N ASN A 61 4.01 -14.91 -14.10
CA ASN A 61 4.62 -13.97 -15.06
C ASN A 61 3.62 -13.28 -16.00
N ASN A 62 2.32 -13.29 -15.67
CA ASN A 62 1.29 -12.60 -16.44
C ASN A 62 1.01 -11.22 -15.88
N THR A 63 0.72 -10.27 -16.76
CA THR A 63 0.20 -8.96 -16.36
C THR A 63 -1.24 -9.12 -15.87
N LEU A 64 -1.50 -8.65 -14.65
CA LEU A 64 -2.83 -8.69 -14.05
C LEU A 64 -3.72 -7.56 -14.56
N SER A 65 -4.95 -7.89 -14.90
CA SER A 65 -6.00 -6.92 -15.20
C SER A 65 -6.44 -6.17 -13.93
N PHE A 66 -7.16 -5.06 -14.12
CA PHE A 66 -7.77 -4.31 -13.02
C PHE A 66 -8.69 -5.20 -12.17
N GLN A 67 -9.51 -6.04 -12.81
CA GLN A 67 -10.45 -6.92 -12.13
C GLN A 67 -9.74 -7.98 -11.29
N GLU A 68 -8.66 -8.58 -11.81
CA GLU A 68 -7.85 -9.55 -11.07
C GLU A 68 -7.15 -8.91 -9.88
N LEU A 69 -6.57 -7.72 -10.06
CA LEU A 69 -5.95 -6.97 -8.96
C LEU A 69 -6.96 -6.60 -7.88
N LEU A 70 -8.12 -6.07 -8.27
CA LEU A 70 -9.18 -5.73 -7.32
C LEU A 70 -9.61 -6.98 -6.54
N HIS A 71 -9.82 -8.10 -7.23
CA HIS A 71 -10.22 -9.35 -6.59
C HIS A 71 -9.19 -9.85 -5.57
N ARG A 72 -7.91 -9.88 -5.96
CA ARG A 72 -6.81 -10.36 -5.12
C ARG A 72 -6.54 -9.46 -3.92
N LEU A 73 -6.44 -8.14 -4.14
CA LEU A 73 -6.15 -7.18 -3.07
C LEU A 73 -7.33 -7.03 -2.09
N SER A 74 -8.57 -7.21 -2.56
CA SER A 74 -9.74 -7.17 -1.68
C SER A 74 -9.81 -8.35 -0.70
N GLN A 75 -9.02 -9.41 -0.90
CA GLN A 75 -8.96 -10.53 0.07
C GLN A 75 -8.32 -10.10 1.40
N ASP A 76 -7.37 -9.16 1.35
CA ASP A 76 -6.62 -8.68 2.53
C ASP A 76 -7.09 -7.29 3.00
N GLU A 77 -7.73 -6.51 2.13
CA GLU A 77 -8.25 -5.18 2.44
C GLU A 77 -9.78 -5.12 2.27
N PRO A 78 -10.56 -5.55 3.28
CA PRO A 78 -12.01 -5.40 3.26
C PRO A 78 -12.42 -3.93 3.04
N GLY A 79 -13.25 -3.68 2.03
CA GLY A 79 -13.69 -2.33 1.67
C GLY A 79 -12.80 -1.59 0.66
N LEU A 80 -11.76 -2.24 0.11
CA LEU A 80 -10.87 -1.68 -0.91
C LEU A 80 -11.63 -1.01 -2.06
N TRP A 81 -12.72 -1.62 -2.56
CA TRP A 81 -13.52 -1.02 -3.62
C TRP A 81 -14.08 0.37 -3.25
N THR A 82 -14.66 0.49 -2.06
CA THR A 82 -15.20 1.76 -1.55
C THR A 82 -14.09 2.78 -1.37
N SER A 83 -12.97 2.38 -0.74
CA SER A 83 -11.80 3.23 -0.55
C SER A 83 -11.21 3.69 -1.88
N PHE A 84 -11.20 2.84 -2.90
CA PHE A 84 -10.75 3.15 -4.24
C PHE A 84 -11.63 4.21 -4.90
N ILE A 85 -12.97 4.11 -4.80
CA ILE A 85 -13.89 5.13 -5.35
C ILE A 85 -13.59 6.50 -4.74
N VAL A 86 -13.46 6.57 -3.41
CA VAL A 86 -13.16 7.83 -2.70
C VAL A 86 -11.78 8.36 -3.09
N TYR A 87 -10.76 7.49 -3.07
CA TYR A 87 -9.39 7.84 -3.44
C TYR A 87 -9.31 8.39 -4.86
N LYS A 88 -10.01 7.76 -5.80
CA LYS A 88 -10.08 8.17 -7.21
C LYS A 88 -10.70 9.55 -7.36
N ASP A 89 -11.83 9.84 -6.70
CA ASP A 89 -12.47 11.16 -6.76
C ASP A 89 -11.50 12.25 -6.26
N LEU A 90 -10.87 12.02 -5.11
CA LEU A 90 -9.92 12.96 -4.52
C LEU A 90 -8.67 13.18 -5.40
N ARG A 91 -8.04 12.11 -5.90
CA ARG A 91 -6.87 12.23 -6.79
C ARG A 91 -7.22 12.90 -8.12
N THR A 92 -8.41 12.65 -8.65
CA THR A 92 -8.88 13.27 -9.90
C THR A 92 -9.05 14.78 -9.74
N ARG A 93 -9.41 15.25 -8.54
CA ARG A 93 -9.51 16.69 -8.20
C ARG A 93 -8.16 17.34 -7.89
N GLY A 94 -7.06 16.60 -7.95
CA GLY A 94 -5.72 17.11 -7.70
C GLY A 94 -5.28 17.11 -6.23
N PHE A 95 -6.02 16.46 -5.33
CA PHE A 95 -5.57 16.29 -3.95
C PHE A 95 -4.41 15.28 -3.89
N ILE A 96 -3.37 15.61 -3.13
CA ILE A 96 -2.35 14.65 -2.71
C ILE A 96 -2.84 14.03 -1.41
N ILE A 97 -3.00 12.70 -1.42
CA ILE A 97 -3.56 11.95 -0.29
C ILE A 97 -2.43 11.20 0.39
N GLU A 98 -2.15 11.54 1.64
CA GLU A 98 -1.25 10.78 2.49
C GLU A 98 -2.05 9.68 3.22
N ILE A 99 -1.75 8.42 2.91
CA ILE A 99 -2.40 7.28 3.57
C ILE A 99 -1.48 6.78 4.68
N PHE A 100 -1.88 7.02 5.93
CA PHE A 100 -1.19 6.47 7.09
C PHE A 100 -1.29 4.94 7.08
N HIS A 101 -0.14 4.27 7.03
CA HIS A 101 -0.10 2.83 7.26
C HIS A 101 -0.39 2.61 8.75
N GLN A 102 -1.60 2.16 9.07
CA GLN A 102 -1.83 1.59 10.40
C GLN A 102 -1.07 0.28 10.43
N ASN A 103 0.06 0.30 11.13
CA ASN A 103 0.79 -0.89 11.47
C ASN A 103 -0.18 -1.77 12.26
N SER A 104 -0.78 -2.77 11.64
CA SER A 104 -1.39 -3.90 12.36
C SER A 104 -0.25 -4.77 12.91
N GLY A 105 0.64 -4.14 13.66
CA GLY A 105 1.49 -4.84 14.60
C GLY A 105 0.56 -5.38 15.65
N SER A 106 0.53 -6.70 15.75
CA SER A 106 0.31 -7.40 17.01
C SER A 106 0.89 -6.57 18.15
N MET A 107 0.01 -5.91 18.89
CA MET A 107 0.33 -5.31 20.16
C MET A 107 0.58 -6.49 21.10
N SER A 108 1.82 -6.97 21.14
CA SER A 108 2.25 -7.88 22.20
C SER A 108 2.17 -7.10 23.51
N GLU A 109 1.37 -7.62 24.43
CA GLU A 109 0.97 -7.07 25.73
C GLU A 109 2.13 -6.86 26.73
N GLU A 110 3.22 -6.17 26.38
CA GLU A 110 4.37 -6.01 27.29
C GLU A 110 4.49 -4.66 28.00
N THR A 111 3.49 -3.77 27.93
CA THR A 111 3.52 -2.52 28.72
C THR A 111 2.49 -2.45 29.85
N MET A 112 1.67 -3.48 30.06
CA MET A 112 0.73 -3.53 31.18
C MET A 112 1.29 -4.36 32.34
N GLY A 113 2.38 -3.92 32.96
CA GLY A 113 2.93 -4.69 34.08
C GLY A 113 4.20 -4.15 34.71
N LYS A 114 4.21 -2.88 35.15
CA LYS A 114 5.08 -2.38 36.24
C LYS A 114 4.67 -0.97 36.60
N ASN A 115 3.50 -0.82 37.25
CA ASN A 115 3.17 0.45 37.87
C ASN A 115 2.25 0.33 39.08
N GLN A 116 2.56 -0.60 40.00
CA GLN A 116 2.13 -0.63 41.42
C GLN A 116 3.21 -1.51 42.10
N HIS A 117 3.99 -1.17 43.13
CA HIS A 117 3.83 -0.40 44.36
C HIS A 117 5.24 0.09 44.78
N HIS A 118 5.45 1.33 45.23
CA HIS A 118 5.36 1.65 46.65
C HIS A 118 5.25 3.17 46.83
N THR A 119 4.14 3.58 47.42
CA THR A 119 4.03 4.82 48.17
C THR A 119 4.70 4.65 49.54
N SER A 120 5.08 5.81 50.09
CA SER A 120 5.22 6.14 51.52
C SER A 120 6.58 6.00 52.20
N SER A 121 7.11 7.19 52.52
CA SER A 121 7.54 7.62 53.85
C SER A 121 8.80 7.02 54.47
N ARG A 122 9.89 7.81 54.47
CA ARG A 122 10.38 8.46 55.70
C ARG A 122 11.28 9.65 55.39
#